data_AF-A0A1X7V0S7-F1
#
_entry.id   AF-A0A1X7V0S7-F1
#
_cell.length_a   1.000
_cell.length_b   1.000
_cell.length_c   1.000
_cell.angle_alpha   90.00
_cell.angle_beta   90.00
_cell.angle_gamma   90.00
#
_symmetry.space_group_name_H-M   'P 1'
#
loop_
_entity.id
_entity.type
_entity.pdbx_description
1 polymer ?
#
loop_
_entity_poly.entity_id
_entity_poly.type
_entity_poly.pdbx_seq_one_letter_code
_entity_poly.pdbx_strand_id
1 'polypeptide(L)' 'TPYQGKKRAFGEFECYCSNTWSSAYTYANTWQKCEVCKRKIYPYRQVKSHLYLCYDI' A
#
# COMPACT_ATOMS: atom_id res chain seq x y z
N THR A 1 8.65 -0.71 4.91
CA THR A 1 7.40 -1.32 5.39
C THR A 1 7.78 -2.61 6.10
N PRO A 2 7.02 -3.06 7.11
CA PRO A 2 7.39 -4.28 7.83
C PRO A 2 7.11 -5.58 7.03
N TYR A 3 6.43 -5.51 5.87
CA TYR A 3 6.08 -6.69 5.09
C TYR A 3 7.07 -6.95 3.94
N GLN A 4 7.98 -7.89 4.16
CA GLN A 4 8.92 -8.39 3.15
C GLN A 4 8.31 -9.58 2.38
N GLY A 5 8.25 -9.52 1.05
CA GLY A 5 7.68 -10.61 0.24
C GLY A 5 7.78 -10.42 -1.27
N LYS A 6 7.33 -11.42 -2.04
CA LYS A 6 7.27 -11.38 -3.52
C LYS A 6 5.83 -11.40 -4.07
N LYS A 7 4.83 -11.49 -3.20
CA LYS A 7 3.42 -11.62 -3.58
C LYS A 7 2.78 -10.24 -3.73
N ARG A 8 1.72 -10.19 -4.56
CA ARG A 8 0.82 -9.02 -4.61
C ARG A 8 0.25 -8.75 -3.22
N ALA A 9 0.14 -7.47 -2.91
CA ALA A 9 -0.37 -6.96 -1.66
C ALA A 9 -1.34 -5.82 -1.96
N PHE A 10 -2.31 -5.66 -1.06
CA PHE A 10 -3.02 -4.41 -0.93
C PHE A 10 -2.22 -3.53 0.03
N GLY A 11 -1.99 -2.27 -0.36
CA GLY A 11 -1.28 -1.29 0.46
C GLY A 11 -2.17 -0.12 0.81
N GLU A 12 -2.11 0.32 2.06
CA GLU A 12 -2.66 1.58 2.54
C GLU A 12 -1.50 2.56 2.75
N PHE A 13 -1.65 3.78 2.23
CA PHE A 13 -0.60 4.78 2.14
C PHE A 13 -1.05 6.06 2.84
N GLU A 14 -0.11 6.65 3.56
CA GLU A 14 -0.27 7.94 4.22
C GLU A 14 0.97 8.78 3.90
N CYS A 15 0.75 9.93 3.27
CA CYS A 15 1.81 10.85 2.91
C CYS A 15 1.90 12.00 3.91
N TYR A 16 3.11 12.51 4.14
CA TYR A 16 3.37 13.74 4.89
C TYR A 16 2.70 15.02 4.35
N CYS A 17 2.01 14.96 3.21
CA CYS A 17 1.19 16.07 2.70
C CYS A 17 -0.31 15.85 2.99
N SER A 18 -0.62 14.99 3.98
CA SER A 18 -1.97 14.61 4.40
C SER A 18 -2.81 13.88 3.35
N ASN A 19 -2.20 13.43 2.24
CA ASN A 19 -2.87 12.59 1.24
C ASN A 19 -2.84 11.12 1.69
N THR A 20 -3.99 10.49 1.77
CA THR A 20 -4.15 9.07 2.08
C THR A 20 -4.81 8.34 0.91
N TRP A 21 -4.38 7.11 0.64
CA TRP A 21 -4.98 6.29 -0.40
C TRP A 21 -4.69 4.82 -0.18
N SER A 22 -5.41 3.97 -0.91
CA SER A 22 -5.19 2.53 -0.90
C SER A 22 -5.01 2.01 -2.32
N SER A 23 -4.33 0.87 -2.46
CA SER A 23 -4.05 0.28 -3.76
C SER A 23 -3.94 -1.25 -3.69
N ALA A 24 -4.79 -1.92 -4.46
CA ALA A 24 -4.74 -3.37 -4.68
C ALA A 24 -3.63 -3.81 -5.65
N TYR A 25 -3.01 -2.85 -6.35
CA TYR A 25 -1.96 -3.10 -7.34
C TYR A 25 -0.58 -2.76 -6.75
N THR A 26 -0.25 -3.37 -5.62
CA THR A 26 1.09 -3.26 -5.03
C THR A 26 1.74 -4.63 -4.88
N TYR A 27 3.05 -4.65 -4.74
CA TYR A 27 3.77 -5.82 -4.23
C TYR A 27 4.29 -5.49 -2.83
N ALA A 28 4.68 -6.51 -2.07
CA ALA A 28 5.33 -6.28 -0.78
C ALA A 28 6.54 -5.34 -0.96
N ASN A 29 6.72 -4.39 -0.03
CA ASN A 29 7.77 -3.37 -0.06
C ASN A 29 7.80 -2.42 -1.27
N THR A 30 6.74 -2.29 -2.08
CA THR A 30 6.75 -1.29 -3.17
C THR A 30 6.25 0.06 -2.69
N TRP A 31 6.97 1.13 -3.03
CA TRP A 31 6.49 2.51 -2.87
C TRP A 31 5.57 2.90 -4.03
N GLN A 32 4.73 3.90 -3.79
CA GLN A 32 3.97 4.61 -4.83
C GLN A 32 4.29 6.10 -4.79
N LYS A 33 4.15 6.77 -5.93
CA LYS A 33 4.33 8.21 -6.03
C LYS A 33 3.06 8.89 -5.51
N CYS A 34 3.20 9.79 -4.54
CA CYS A 34 2.07 10.63 -4.13
C CYS A 34 1.69 11.56 -5.28
N GLU A 35 0.40 11.64 -5.64
CA GLU A 35 -0.04 12.51 -6.73
C GLU A 35 0.02 14.00 -6.40
N VAL A 36 0.02 14.36 -5.11
CA VAL A 36 0.09 15.77 -4.67
C VAL A 36 1.54 16.25 -4.64
N CYS A 37 2.34 15.71 -3.71
CA CYS A 37 3.70 16.19 -3.48
C CYS A 37 4.78 15.45 -4.27
N LYS A 38 4.41 14.47 -5.11
CA LYS A 38 5.29 13.69 -5.98
C LYS A 38 6.42 12.90 -5.27
N ARG A 39 6.41 12.83 -3.95
CA ARG A 39 7.34 12.02 -3.13
C ARG A 39 7.03 10.52 -3.21
N LYS A 40 8.06 9.71 -2.94
CA LYS A 40 7.93 8.24 -2.81
C LYS A 40 7.37 7.92 -1.44
N ILE A 41 6.21 7.26 -1.40
CA ILE A 41 5.53 6.88 -0.17
C ILE A 41 5.44 5.37 -0.12
N TYR A 42 5.95 4.82 0.98
CA TYR A 42 5.78 3.41 1.29
C TYR A 42 4.48 3.23 2.07
N PRO A 43 3.74 2.14 1.85
CA PRO A 43 2.51 1.89 2.56
C PRO A 43 2.78 1.67 4.06
N TYR A 44 1.94 2.27 4.92
CA TYR A 44 2.03 2.08 6.37
C TYR A 44 1.45 0.72 6.77
N ARG A 45 0.49 0.20 5.99
CA ARG A 45 -0.07 -1.14 6.15
C ARG A 45 -0.11 -1.85 4.80
N GLN A 46 0.35 -3.10 4.78
CA GLN A 46 0.21 -3.99 3.63
C GLN A 46 -0.38 -5.31 4.08
N VAL A 47 -1.33 -5.84 3.33
CA VAL A 47 -1.89 -7.17 3.55
C VAL A 47 -1.89 -7.96 2.25
N LYS A 48 -1.88 -9.29 2.35
CA LYS A 48 -1.90 -10.16 1.18
C LYS A 48 -3.19 -9.95 0.40
N SER A 49 -3.09 -9.79 -0.92
CA SER A 49 -4.26 -9.46 -1.75
C SER A 49 -5.41 -10.48 -1.65
N HIS A 50 -5.09 -11.76 -1.42
CA HIS A 50 -6.10 -12.82 -1.24
C HIS A 50 -6.79 -12.79 0.12
N LEU A 51 -6.29 -12.03 1.10
CA LEU A 51 -6.94 -11.89 2.41
C LEU A 51 -7.95 -10.74 2.41
N TYR A 52 -7.80 -9.69 1.60
CA TYR A 52 -8.77 -8.58 1.54
C TYR A 52 -10.16 -9.07 1.12
N LEU A 53 -10.24 -9.98 0.15
CA LEU A 53 -11.51 -10.55 -0.31
C LEU A 53 -12.23 -11.41 0.74
N CYS A 54 -11.55 -11.83 1.81
CA CYS A 54 -12.14 -12.65 2.88
C CYS A 54 -12.56 -11.84 4.12
N TYR A 55 -12.15 -10.58 4.25
CA TYR A 55 -12.52 -9.71 5.38
C TYR A 55 -13.66 -8.73 5.04
N ASP A 56 -14.08 -8.66 3.77
CA ASP A 56 -15.17 -7.80 3.29
C ASP A 56 -16.41 -8.62 2.81
N ILE A 57 -16.65 -9.82 3.39
CA ILE A 57 -17.92 -10.58 3.26
C ILE A 57 -18.61 -10.64 4.61
#